data_AF-A0A0C2Z015-F1
#
_entry.id   AF-A0A0C2Z015-F1
#
_cell.length_a   1.000
_cell.length_b   1.000
_cell.length_c   1.000
_cell.angle_alpha   90.00
_cell.angle_beta   90.00
_cell.angle_gamma   90.00
#
_symmetry.space_group_name_H-M   'P 1'
#
loop_
_entity.id
_entity.type
_entity.pdbx_description
1 polymer ?
#
loop_
_entity_poly.entity_id
_entity_poly.type
_entity_poly.pdbx_seq_one_letter_code
_entity_poly.pdbx_strand_id
1 'polypeptide(L)'
;MLDSPLSLLAGVGAEIAAGNLIPFLGPDVLTIEAEPPVPVGARTLSLALASKVGVPGRIKNNLWHSAQYIETHKHRVTLDKLMAAFFQPIPEPNALHRWLAGLPKLPMVVDTWYDGAMKAAFEAVGRESWGIVQGCSKARRLDGGVWFRAVSPDGAIVAEDVAESWRTVLYKPHGAAQPTGDVLVSDSDYVEVLTDIDIGTPIPQLVKDRRSNRGFVFLGCRFYDQILRTFARQISKRCGGPRYAVVPEELTRNELKFLEVEGITPITMPLAEAVALMTAAKTA
;
A
#
# COMPACT_ATOMS: atom_id res chain seq x y z
N MET A 1 18.54 5.13 24.36
CA MET A 1 18.99 5.99 23.25
C MET A 1 19.61 5.02 22.24
N LEU A 2 19.00 4.87 21.05
CA LEU A 2 19.48 3.96 20.02
C LEU A 2 20.58 4.70 19.26
N ASP A 3 21.83 4.55 19.70
CA ASP A 3 22.95 5.44 19.34
C ASP A 3 23.53 5.20 17.93
N SER A 4 22.92 4.35 17.11
CA SER A 4 23.25 4.20 15.69
C SER A 4 22.04 3.84 14.83
N PRO A 5 22.01 4.22 13.53
CA PRO A 5 20.97 3.79 12.58
C PRO A 5 20.76 2.26 12.54
N LEU A 6 21.84 1.49 12.73
CA LEU A 6 21.81 0.03 12.82
C LEU A 6 20.97 -0.45 14.01
N SER A 7 21.24 0.09 15.20
CA SER A 7 20.48 -0.26 16.43
C SER A 7 19.02 0.15 16.31
N LEU A 8 18.74 1.28 15.66
CA LEU A 8 17.38 1.73 15.39
C LEU A 8 16.63 0.76 14.48
N LEU A 9 17.22 0.37 13.34
CA LEU A 9 16.59 -0.55 12.39
C LEU A 9 16.39 -1.96 12.98
N ALA A 10 17.34 -2.46 13.77
CA ALA A 10 17.16 -3.72 14.49
C ALA A 10 15.98 -3.62 15.47
N GLY A 11 15.86 -2.50 16.20
CA GLY A 11 14.71 -2.23 17.07
C GLY A 11 13.39 -2.15 16.31
N VAL A 12 13.37 -1.44 15.16
CA VAL A 12 12.19 -1.36 14.29
C VAL A 12 11.77 -2.75 13.79
N GLY A 13 12.73 -3.57 13.35
CA GLY A 13 12.48 -4.95 12.93
C GLY A 13 11.86 -5.80 14.06
N ALA A 14 12.39 -5.69 15.28
CA ALA A 14 11.86 -6.37 16.44
C ALA A 14 10.43 -5.92 16.80
N GLU A 15 10.14 -4.62 16.72
CA GLU A 15 8.80 -4.07 17.01
C GLU A 15 7.77 -4.44 15.91
N ILE A 16 8.19 -4.56 14.64
CA ILE A 16 7.35 -5.15 13.59
C ILE A 16 7.06 -6.63 13.91
N ALA A 17 8.09 -7.41 14.26
CA ALA A 17 7.95 -8.82 14.61
C ALA A 17 7.08 -9.06 15.84
N ALA A 18 7.12 -8.14 16.81
CA ALA A 18 6.24 -8.15 17.98
C ALA A 18 4.78 -7.76 17.66
N GLY A 19 4.53 -7.18 16.49
CA GLY A 19 3.22 -6.70 16.07
C GLY A 19 2.85 -5.31 16.60
N ASN A 20 3.83 -4.54 17.06
CA ASN A 20 3.66 -3.18 17.59
C ASN A 20 3.79 -2.11 16.51
N LEU A 21 4.51 -2.40 15.43
CA LEU A 21 4.63 -1.54 14.25
C LEU A 21 3.95 -2.17 13.04
N ILE A 22 3.08 -1.41 12.38
CA ILE A 22 2.39 -1.82 11.16
C ILE A 22 3.26 -1.44 9.95
N PRO A 23 3.68 -2.40 9.11
CA PRO A 23 4.34 -2.11 7.84
C PRO A 23 3.38 -1.41 6.88
N PHE A 24 3.83 -0.32 6.30
CA PHE A 24 3.15 0.43 5.26
C PHE A 24 4.05 0.43 4.02
N LEU A 25 3.64 -0.31 2.99
CA LEU A 25 4.42 -0.59 1.80
C LEU A 25 4.00 0.33 0.66
N GLY A 26 4.98 1.01 0.10
CA GLY A 26 4.88 1.75 -1.14
C GLY A 26 5.44 0.95 -2.33
N PRO A 27 5.22 1.43 -3.56
CA PRO A 27 5.58 0.71 -4.78
C PRO A 27 7.07 0.37 -4.87
N ASP A 28 7.95 1.23 -4.35
CA ASP A 28 9.41 1.03 -4.45
C ASP A 28 9.89 -0.20 -3.66
N VAL A 29 9.06 -0.80 -2.80
CA VAL A 29 9.35 -2.10 -2.19
C VAL A 29 9.58 -3.18 -3.24
N LEU A 30 8.94 -3.09 -4.41
CA LEU A 30 9.10 -4.07 -5.48
C LEU A 30 10.50 -4.08 -6.10
N THR A 31 11.29 -3.03 -5.92
CA THR A 31 12.61 -2.86 -6.58
C THR A 31 13.79 -3.29 -5.72
N ILE A 32 13.56 -3.92 -4.55
CA ILE A 32 14.62 -4.23 -3.57
C ILE A 32 15.65 -5.23 -4.11
N GLU A 33 15.20 -6.30 -4.78
CA GLU A 33 16.08 -7.41 -5.23
C GLU A 33 16.25 -7.45 -6.76
N ALA A 34 15.21 -7.06 -7.50
CA ALA A 34 15.18 -7.16 -8.96
C ALA A 34 14.22 -6.10 -9.55
N GLU A 35 14.34 -5.87 -10.85
CA GLU A 35 13.36 -5.09 -11.60
C GLU A 35 12.04 -5.86 -11.66
N PRO A 36 10.92 -5.30 -11.17
CA PRO A 36 9.65 -6.00 -11.15
C PRO A 36 8.99 -6.02 -12.54
N PRO A 37 8.15 -7.03 -12.84
CA PRO A 37 7.47 -7.15 -14.13
C PRO A 37 6.25 -6.22 -14.28
N VAL A 38 6.05 -5.28 -13.35
CA VAL A 38 4.90 -4.37 -13.29
C VAL A 38 5.37 -2.93 -13.13
N PRO A 39 4.58 -1.92 -13.56
CA PRO A 39 4.95 -0.52 -13.35
C PRO A 39 5.09 -0.17 -11.86
N VAL A 40 6.18 0.50 -11.49
CA VAL A 40 6.44 0.94 -10.11
C VAL A 40 6.18 2.44 -9.97
N GLY A 41 5.19 2.78 -9.14
CA GLY A 41 4.84 4.16 -8.82
C GLY A 41 3.97 4.85 -9.86
N ALA A 42 3.32 5.94 -9.42
CA ALA A 42 2.27 6.61 -10.18
C ALA A 42 2.77 7.12 -11.54
N ARG A 43 3.97 7.70 -11.58
CA ARG A 43 4.54 8.24 -12.82
C ARG A 43 4.79 7.15 -13.86
N THR A 44 5.37 6.02 -13.47
CA THR A 44 5.67 4.91 -14.37
C THR A 44 4.39 4.30 -14.91
N LEU A 45 3.37 4.11 -14.06
CA LEU A 45 2.06 3.63 -14.49
C LEU A 45 1.36 4.62 -15.45
N SER A 46 1.47 5.92 -15.20
CA SER A 46 0.95 6.97 -16.10
C SER A 46 1.57 6.88 -17.49
N LEU A 47 2.89 6.71 -17.56
CA LEU A 47 3.62 6.55 -18.83
C LEU A 47 3.25 5.25 -19.53
N ALA A 48 3.07 4.16 -18.78
CA ALA A 48 2.63 2.88 -19.32
C ALA A 48 1.23 2.99 -19.93
N LEU A 49 0.26 3.59 -19.23
CA LEU A 49 -1.08 3.86 -19.76
C LEU A 49 -1.03 4.72 -21.04
N ALA A 50 -0.25 5.80 -21.02
CA ALA A 50 -0.07 6.70 -22.16
C ALA A 50 0.60 6.03 -23.38
N SER A 51 1.33 4.91 -23.17
CA SER A 51 1.89 4.12 -24.27
C SER A 51 0.86 3.24 -24.96
N LYS A 52 -0.25 2.90 -24.28
CA LYS A 52 -1.33 2.05 -24.80
C LYS A 52 -2.48 2.87 -25.37
N VAL A 53 -2.79 4.00 -24.74
CA VAL A 53 -3.83 4.92 -25.19
C VAL A 53 -3.23 6.32 -25.23
N GLY A 54 -3.32 6.97 -26.40
CA GLY A 54 -2.84 8.34 -26.56
C GLY A 54 -3.56 9.29 -25.58
N VAL A 55 -2.80 9.96 -24.73
CA VAL A 55 -3.27 11.01 -23.82
C VAL A 55 -2.56 12.34 -24.12
N PRO A 56 -3.17 13.50 -23.83
CA PRO A 56 -2.52 14.79 -24.01
C PRO A 56 -1.17 14.89 -23.26
N GLY A 57 -0.14 15.43 -23.92
CA GLY A 57 1.22 15.50 -23.35
C GLY A 57 1.29 16.19 -21.99
N ARG A 58 0.46 17.20 -21.75
CA ARG A 58 0.39 17.95 -20.47
C ARG A 58 -0.03 17.11 -19.26
N ILE A 59 -0.75 16.00 -19.47
CA ILE A 59 -1.21 15.11 -18.39
C ILE A 59 -0.46 13.77 -18.34
N LYS A 60 0.39 13.48 -19.34
CA LYS A 60 1.04 12.18 -19.53
C LYS A 60 1.87 11.68 -18.31
N ASN A 61 2.37 12.60 -17.48
CA ASN A 61 3.14 12.28 -16.27
C ASN A 61 2.29 12.23 -14.98
N ASN A 62 0.98 12.48 -15.07
CA ASN A 62 0.05 12.45 -13.95
C ASN A 62 -0.92 11.25 -14.14
N LEU A 63 -0.78 10.26 -13.27
CA LEU A 63 -1.55 9.01 -13.32
C LEU A 63 -3.05 9.29 -13.29
N TRP A 64 -3.50 10.06 -12.31
CA TRP A 64 -4.91 10.30 -12.03
C TRP A 64 -5.60 10.96 -13.22
N HIS A 65 -4.96 11.98 -13.80
CA HIS A 65 -5.47 12.67 -14.98
C HIS A 65 -5.40 11.80 -16.24
N SER A 66 -4.32 11.01 -16.42
CA SER A 66 -4.20 10.10 -17.57
C SER A 66 -5.25 9.00 -17.52
N ALA A 67 -5.47 8.41 -16.36
CA ALA A 67 -6.51 7.43 -16.10
C ALA A 67 -7.91 8.03 -16.31
N GLN A 68 -8.18 9.23 -15.77
CA GLN A 68 -9.44 9.94 -16.01
C GLN A 68 -9.70 10.20 -17.49
N TYR A 69 -8.67 10.60 -18.24
CA TYR A 69 -8.79 10.82 -19.68
C TYR A 69 -9.18 9.52 -20.41
N ILE A 70 -8.50 8.40 -20.09
CA ILE A 70 -8.81 7.09 -20.67
C ILE A 70 -10.22 6.66 -20.29
N GLU A 71 -10.62 6.78 -19.03
CA GLU A 71 -11.97 6.44 -18.56
C GLU A 71 -13.04 7.22 -19.33
N THR A 72 -12.84 8.52 -19.53
CA THR A 72 -13.81 9.41 -20.20
C THR A 72 -13.89 9.12 -21.71
N HIS A 73 -12.75 8.89 -22.38
CA HIS A 73 -12.68 8.80 -23.84
C HIS A 73 -12.73 7.36 -24.39
N LYS A 74 -12.40 6.36 -23.57
CA LYS A 74 -12.36 4.93 -23.94
C LYS A 74 -13.21 4.06 -23.02
N HIS A 75 -13.98 4.66 -22.11
CA HIS A 75 -14.78 4.01 -21.08
C HIS A 75 -13.96 3.32 -19.99
N ARG A 76 -14.58 3.20 -18.80
CA ARG A 76 -13.99 2.52 -17.64
C ARG A 76 -13.52 1.10 -17.94
N VAL A 77 -14.29 0.35 -18.72
CA VAL A 77 -13.95 -1.04 -19.10
C VAL A 77 -12.58 -1.13 -19.79
N THR A 78 -12.17 -0.12 -20.57
CA THR A 78 -10.84 -0.11 -21.19
C THR A 78 -9.75 0.13 -20.16
N LEU A 79 -9.96 1.05 -19.23
CA LEU A 79 -9.02 1.32 -18.14
C LEU A 79 -8.84 0.10 -17.24
N ASP A 80 -9.92 -0.57 -16.86
CA ASP A 80 -9.88 -1.80 -16.06
C ASP A 80 -9.09 -2.91 -16.77
N LYS A 81 -9.29 -3.10 -18.08
CA LYS A 81 -8.52 -4.07 -18.88
C LYS A 81 -7.03 -3.75 -18.92
N LEU A 82 -6.67 -2.47 -19.03
CA LEU A 82 -5.27 -2.04 -19.01
C LEU A 82 -4.63 -2.29 -17.64
N MET A 83 -5.33 -1.93 -16.56
CA MET A 83 -4.87 -2.18 -15.19
C MET A 83 -4.70 -3.68 -14.93
N ALA A 84 -5.68 -4.50 -15.31
CA ALA A 84 -5.60 -5.95 -15.21
C ALA A 84 -4.41 -6.50 -16.00
N ALA A 85 -4.16 -6.00 -17.21
CA ALA A 85 -3.04 -6.46 -18.03
C ALA A 85 -1.67 -6.06 -17.44
N PHE A 86 -1.51 -4.83 -16.96
CA PHE A 86 -0.25 -4.36 -16.39
C PHE A 86 0.12 -5.06 -15.08
N PHE A 87 -0.87 -5.49 -14.32
CA PHE A 87 -0.70 -6.18 -13.03
C PHE A 87 -1.10 -7.66 -13.08
N GLN A 88 -1.19 -8.24 -14.29
CA GLN A 88 -1.36 -9.68 -14.45
C GLN A 88 -0.12 -10.45 -13.96
N PRO A 89 1.12 -10.03 -14.30
CA PRO A 89 2.31 -10.63 -13.70
C PRO A 89 2.34 -10.37 -12.20
N ILE A 90 2.60 -11.43 -11.41
CA ILE A 90 2.83 -11.31 -9.97
C ILE A 90 4.33 -11.13 -9.78
N PRO A 91 4.82 -10.01 -9.22
CA PRO A 91 6.23 -9.88 -8.87
C PRO A 91 6.64 -10.94 -7.85
N GLU A 92 7.84 -11.52 -8.02
CA GLU A 92 8.38 -12.47 -7.06
C GLU A 92 8.52 -11.84 -5.67
N PRO A 93 7.99 -12.47 -4.60
CA PRO A 93 8.10 -11.93 -3.26
C PRO A 93 9.55 -11.82 -2.80
N ASN A 94 10.09 -10.60 -2.66
CA ASN A 94 11.45 -10.35 -2.14
C ASN A 94 11.62 -10.63 -0.62
N ALA A 95 12.83 -10.39 -0.08
CA ALA A 95 13.16 -10.64 1.32
C ALA A 95 12.20 -9.97 2.32
N LEU A 96 11.74 -8.74 2.05
CA LEU A 96 10.79 -8.06 2.94
C LEU A 96 9.46 -8.81 2.98
N HIS A 97 8.90 -9.14 1.81
CA HIS A 97 7.63 -9.86 1.73
C HIS A 97 7.71 -11.23 2.42
N ARG A 98 8.78 -11.99 2.15
CA ARG A 98 8.99 -13.32 2.75
C ARG A 98 9.12 -13.23 4.27
N TRP A 99 9.88 -12.25 4.77
CA TRP A 99 10.03 -12.04 6.21
C TRP A 99 8.69 -11.66 6.86
N LEU A 100 7.99 -10.66 6.33
CA LEU A 100 6.67 -10.24 6.84
C LEU A 100 5.68 -11.41 6.85
N ALA A 101 5.64 -12.19 5.77
CA ALA A 101 4.73 -13.33 5.66
C ALA A 101 4.94 -14.37 6.78
N GLY A 102 6.19 -14.58 7.21
CA GLY A 102 6.56 -15.50 8.28
C GLY A 102 6.28 -14.99 9.70
N LEU A 103 5.98 -13.70 9.90
CA LEU A 103 5.80 -13.14 11.25
C LEU A 103 4.47 -13.59 11.88
N PRO A 104 4.47 -14.30 13.02
CA PRO A 104 3.25 -14.83 13.62
C PRO A 104 2.35 -13.74 14.23
N LYS A 105 2.94 -12.65 14.74
CA LYS A 105 2.20 -11.57 15.42
C LYS A 105 1.82 -10.41 14.49
N LEU A 106 2.10 -10.51 13.18
CA LEU A 106 1.82 -9.45 12.21
C LEU A 106 0.31 -9.16 12.14
N PRO A 107 -0.17 -7.99 12.58
CA PRO A 107 -1.60 -7.71 12.68
C PRO A 107 -2.19 -7.25 11.34
N MET A 108 -1.42 -6.48 10.59
CA MET A 108 -1.82 -5.85 9.35
C MET A 108 -0.58 -5.46 8.53
N VAL A 109 -0.70 -5.53 7.21
CA VAL A 109 0.19 -4.85 6.26
C VAL A 109 -0.68 -3.88 5.48
N VAL A 110 -0.28 -2.61 5.42
CA VAL A 110 -0.88 -1.66 4.47
C VAL A 110 -0.03 -1.69 3.22
N ASP A 111 -0.63 -2.01 2.08
CA ASP A 111 0.07 -2.13 0.81
C ASP A 111 -0.59 -1.20 -0.20
N THR A 112 0.13 -0.17 -0.62
CA THR A 112 -0.43 0.92 -1.43
C THR A 112 -0.28 0.70 -2.93
N TRP A 113 0.17 -0.48 -3.36
CA TRP A 113 0.29 -0.79 -4.77
C TRP A 113 -0.63 -1.93 -5.21
N TYR A 114 -0.89 -1.99 -6.52
CA TYR A 114 -1.95 -2.83 -7.08
C TYR A 114 -1.52 -4.29 -7.30
N ASP A 115 -0.24 -4.60 -7.14
CA ASP A 115 0.34 -5.91 -7.42
C ASP A 115 -0.03 -6.99 -6.38
N GLY A 116 0.38 -8.22 -6.66
CA GLY A 116 0.10 -9.40 -5.85
C GLY A 116 1.26 -9.92 -4.98
N ALA A 117 2.39 -9.23 -4.86
CA ALA A 117 3.60 -9.79 -4.25
C ALA A 117 3.40 -10.17 -2.77
N MET A 118 2.81 -9.30 -1.95
CA MET A 118 2.55 -9.60 -0.53
C MET A 118 1.52 -10.73 -0.37
N LYS A 119 0.50 -10.79 -1.25
CA LYS A 119 -0.49 -11.88 -1.29
C LYS A 119 0.21 -13.21 -1.56
N ALA A 120 1.03 -13.26 -2.61
CA ALA A 120 1.80 -14.45 -2.98
C ALA A 120 2.77 -14.89 -1.87
N ALA A 121 3.36 -13.94 -1.14
CA ALA A 121 4.20 -14.24 0.03
C ALA A 121 3.42 -14.94 1.14
N PHE A 122 2.21 -14.47 1.47
CA PHE A 122 1.35 -15.12 2.47
C PHE A 122 0.92 -16.53 2.04
N GLU A 123 0.60 -16.71 0.76
CA GLU A 123 0.25 -18.03 0.20
C GLU A 123 1.44 -19.00 0.25
N ALA A 124 2.64 -18.54 -0.14
CA ALA A 124 3.84 -19.35 -0.19
C ALA A 124 4.25 -19.93 1.18
N VAL A 125 4.01 -19.19 2.27
CA VAL A 125 4.28 -19.67 3.64
C VAL A 125 3.09 -20.42 4.26
N GLY A 126 2.00 -20.62 3.51
CA GLY A 126 0.79 -21.29 4.01
C GLY A 126 0.14 -20.55 5.17
N ARG A 127 0.15 -19.20 5.16
CA ARG A 127 -0.39 -18.42 6.27
C ARG A 127 -1.88 -18.71 6.46
N GLU A 128 -2.27 -18.99 7.69
CA GLU A 128 -3.67 -19.18 8.10
C GLU A 128 -4.28 -17.88 8.65
N SER A 129 -5.62 -17.81 8.67
CA SER A 129 -6.40 -16.72 9.27
C SER A 129 -5.96 -15.33 8.79
N TRP A 130 -6.03 -15.11 7.49
CA TRP A 130 -5.81 -13.81 6.88
C TRP A 130 -6.74 -13.58 5.69
N GLY A 131 -6.88 -12.31 5.32
CA GLY A 131 -7.58 -11.91 4.12
C GLY A 131 -7.22 -10.50 3.70
N ILE A 132 -7.91 -10.02 2.67
CA ILE A 132 -7.63 -8.75 2.01
C ILE A 132 -8.78 -7.80 2.32
N VAL A 133 -8.46 -6.58 2.71
CA VAL A 133 -9.43 -5.49 2.74
C VAL A 133 -8.96 -4.48 1.72
N GLN A 134 -9.78 -4.12 0.75
CA GLN A 134 -9.33 -3.32 -0.39
C GLN A 134 -10.31 -2.21 -0.73
N GLY A 135 -9.78 -1.08 -1.19
CA GLY A 135 -10.58 0.01 -1.73
C GLY A 135 -11.35 -0.42 -2.97
N CYS A 136 -12.56 0.10 -3.14
CA CYS A 136 -13.46 -0.28 -4.22
C CYS A 136 -13.91 0.93 -5.03
N SER A 137 -13.80 0.83 -6.36
CA SER A 137 -14.28 1.88 -7.23
C SER A 137 -15.80 1.92 -7.27
N LYS A 138 -16.35 3.14 -7.27
CA LYS A 138 -17.76 3.38 -7.58
C LYS A 138 -18.22 2.72 -8.87
N ALA A 139 -17.36 2.73 -9.88
CA ALA A 139 -17.70 2.18 -11.18
C ALA A 139 -17.95 0.66 -11.13
N ARG A 140 -17.55 -0.01 -10.05
CA ARG A 140 -17.76 -1.44 -9.79
C ARG A 140 -18.72 -1.73 -8.62
N ARG A 141 -19.44 -0.73 -8.10
CA ARG A 141 -20.45 -0.92 -7.03
C ARG A 141 -21.74 -1.49 -7.59
N LEU A 142 -21.86 -2.82 -7.58
CA LEU A 142 -23.10 -3.51 -7.97
C LEU A 142 -24.02 -3.85 -6.79
N ASP A 143 -23.50 -3.80 -5.56
CA ASP A 143 -24.14 -4.35 -4.35
C ASP A 143 -24.19 -3.36 -3.17
N GLY A 144 -23.92 -2.07 -3.39
CA GLY A 144 -24.05 -1.02 -2.39
C GLY A 144 -22.86 -0.86 -1.41
N GLY A 145 -21.81 -1.68 -1.49
CA GLY A 145 -20.57 -1.45 -0.73
C GLY A 145 -19.89 -0.14 -1.17
N VAL A 146 -19.72 0.82 -0.26
CA VAL A 146 -19.41 2.21 -0.66
C VAL A 146 -17.91 2.45 -0.82
N TRP A 147 -17.02 1.91 0.02
CA TRP A 147 -15.62 2.36 0.00
C TRP A 147 -14.60 1.25 -0.10
N PHE A 148 -14.91 0.11 0.49
CA PHE A 148 -14.00 -1.03 0.57
C PHE A 148 -14.79 -2.34 0.60
N ARG A 149 -14.07 -3.44 0.41
CA ARG A 149 -14.58 -4.81 0.58
C ARG A 149 -13.57 -5.64 1.34
N ALA A 150 -14.08 -6.55 2.16
CA ALA A 150 -13.32 -7.68 2.63
C ALA A 150 -13.40 -8.82 1.61
N VAL A 151 -12.25 -9.38 1.28
CA VAL A 151 -12.11 -10.41 0.25
C VAL A 151 -11.17 -11.50 0.77
N SER A 152 -11.57 -12.76 0.63
CA SER A 152 -10.70 -13.90 0.88
C SER A 152 -9.55 -13.98 -0.13
N PRO A 153 -8.46 -14.73 0.15
CA PRO A 153 -7.34 -14.88 -0.77
C PRO A 153 -7.72 -15.40 -2.17
N ASP A 154 -8.79 -16.18 -2.28
CA ASP A 154 -9.35 -16.72 -3.53
C ASP A 154 -10.29 -15.77 -4.27
N GLY A 155 -10.62 -14.60 -3.71
CA GLY A 155 -11.43 -13.58 -4.37
C GLY A 155 -12.91 -13.54 -4.00
N ALA A 156 -13.38 -14.39 -3.07
CA ALA A 156 -14.75 -14.28 -2.58
C ALA A 156 -14.91 -13.04 -1.70
N ILE A 157 -15.97 -12.25 -1.93
CA ILE A 157 -16.34 -11.16 -1.03
C ILE A 157 -16.92 -11.79 0.24
N VAL A 158 -16.40 -11.37 1.38
CA VAL A 158 -16.85 -11.83 2.70
C VAL A 158 -17.44 -10.67 3.51
N ALA A 159 -18.24 -11.00 4.51
CA ALA A 159 -18.78 -10.02 5.44
C ALA A 159 -17.68 -9.43 6.35
N GLU A 160 -17.90 -8.21 6.86
CA GLU A 160 -16.90 -7.50 7.67
C GLU A 160 -16.61 -8.21 9.01
N ASP A 161 -17.59 -8.87 9.62
CA ASP A 161 -17.43 -9.66 10.84
C ASP A 161 -16.49 -10.86 10.64
N VAL A 162 -16.54 -11.50 9.47
CA VAL A 162 -15.55 -12.51 9.08
C VAL A 162 -14.16 -11.89 8.99
N ALA A 163 -14.04 -10.70 8.39
CA ALA A 163 -12.76 -10.00 8.26
C ALA A 163 -12.17 -9.55 9.61
N GLU A 164 -13.03 -9.19 10.57
CA GLU A 164 -12.63 -8.84 11.93
C GLU A 164 -11.93 -10.02 12.63
N SER A 165 -12.38 -11.25 12.36
CA SER A 165 -11.81 -12.48 12.91
C SER A 165 -10.42 -12.86 12.39
N TRP A 166 -9.96 -12.24 11.29
CA TRP A 166 -8.65 -12.54 10.72
C TRP A 166 -7.51 -12.13 11.63
N ARG A 167 -6.56 -13.04 11.86
CA ARG A 167 -5.33 -12.74 12.59
C ARG A 167 -4.49 -11.66 11.88
N THR A 168 -4.47 -11.69 10.54
CA THR A 168 -3.70 -10.74 9.73
C THR A 168 -4.54 -10.17 8.61
N VAL A 169 -4.40 -8.87 8.36
CA VAL A 169 -5.08 -8.20 7.25
C VAL A 169 -4.07 -7.63 6.26
N LEU A 170 -4.23 -7.95 4.98
CA LEU A 170 -3.60 -7.21 3.89
C LEU A 170 -4.55 -6.07 3.49
N TYR A 171 -4.25 -4.85 3.93
CA TYR A 171 -5.06 -3.68 3.59
C TYR A 171 -4.50 -3.01 2.32
N LYS A 172 -5.28 -3.04 1.25
CA LYS A 172 -4.98 -2.47 -0.07
C LYS A 172 -5.85 -1.21 -0.29
N PRO A 173 -5.50 -0.04 0.28
CA PRO A 173 -6.38 1.15 0.28
C PRO A 173 -6.74 1.67 -1.12
N HIS A 174 -5.87 1.44 -2.12
CA HIS A 174 -6.12 1.84 -3.51
C HIS A 174 -6.81 0.73 -4.33
N GLY A 175 -7.22 -0.35 -3.68
CA GLY A 175 -7.68 -1.56 -4.36
C GLY A 175 -6.52 -2.46 -4.80
N ALA A 176 -6.85 -3.58 -5.43
CA ALA A 176 -5.88 -4.55 -5.91
C ALA A 176 -6.27 -5.09 -7.28
N ALA A 177 -5.28 -5.30 -8.15
CA ALA A 177 -5.51 -5.90 -9.45
C ALA A 177 -5.93 -7.38 -9.35
N GLN A 178 -5.58 -8.03 -8.25
CA GLN A 178 -5.92 -9.42 -7.94
C GLN A 178 -6.27 -9.53 -6.43
N PRO A 179 -7.22 -10.39 -6.04
CA PRO A 179 -7.93 -11.35 -6.89
C PRO A 179 -9.12 -10.76 -7.67
N THR A 180 -9.66 -9.59 -7.30
CA THR A 180 -10.92 -9.09 -7.88
C THR A 180 -10.76 -8.10 -9.03
N GLY A 181 -9.59 -7.46 -9.16
CA GLY A 181 -9.35 -6.41 -10.16
C GLY A 181 -10.14 -5.12 -9.90
N ASP A 182 -10.42 -4.81 -8.64
CA ASP A 182 -11.09 -3.56 -8.26
C ASP A 182 -10.04 -2.58 -7.73
N VAL A 183 -9.87 -1.47 -8.45
CA VAL A 183 -8.80 -0.49 -8.22
C VAL A 183 -9.32 0.93 -8.32
N LEU A 184 -8.78 1.80 -7.47
CA LEU A 184 -8.93 3.25 -7.53
C LEU A 184 -7.77 3.82 -8.34
N VAL A 185 -8.03 4.36 -9.52
CA VAL A 185 -6.93 4.84 -10.40
C VAL A 185 -7.25 6.14 -11.13
N SER A 186 -8.52 6.42 -11.43
CA SER A 186 -8.92 7.67 -12.08
C SER A 186 -9.18 8.78 -11.05
N ASP A 187 -9.18 10.02 -11.53
CA ASP A 187 -9.51 11.18 -10.68
C ASP A 187 -10.91 11.06 -10.08
N SER A 188 -11.89 10.55 -10.85
CA SER A 188 -13.26 10.27 -10.37
C SER A 188 -13.30 9.28 -9.21
N ASP A 189 -12.46 8.23 -9.22
CA ASP A 189 -12.34 7.27 -8.12
C ASP A 189 -11.89 7.98 -6.83
N TYR A 190 -10.88 8.86 -6.94
CA TYR A 190 -10.30 9.52 -5.78
C TYR A 190 -11.14 10.68 -5.24
N VAL A 191 -11.76 11.50 -6.10
CA VAL A 191 -12.61 12.62 -5.67
C VAL A 191 -13.67 12.16 -4.67
N GLU A 192 -14.30 11.03 -4.95
CA GLU A 192 -15.35 10.50 -4.08
C GLU A 192 -14.80 10.06 -2.72
N VAL A 193 -13.71 9.27 -2.73
CA VAL A 193 -13.07 8.80 -1.48
C VAL A 193 -12.56 9.98 -0.66
N LEU A 194 -11.90 10.94 -1.30
CA LEU A 194 -11.29 12.10 -0.65
C LEU A 194 -12.31 13.05 -0.02
N THR A 195 -13.56 13.05 -0.50
CA THR A 195 -14.63 13.87 0.09
C THR A 195 -14.91 13.46 1.55
N ASP A 196 -14.89 12.15 1.83
CA ASP A 196 -15.25 11.61 3.15
C ASP A 196 -14.04 11.09 3.95
N ILE A 197 -12.84 11.06 3.35
CA ILE A 197 -11.66 10.47 4.00
C ILE A 197 -11.24 11.22 5.27
N ASP A 198 -11.49 12.52 5.35
CA ASP A 198 -11.11 13.34 6.50
C ASP A 198 -11.94 13.02 7.76
N ILE A 199 -13.21 12.63 7.59
CA ILE A 199 -14.07 12.12 8.67
C ILE A 199 -13.87 10.61 8.91
N GLY A 200 -13.11 9.95 8.02
CA GLY A 200 -12.64 8.58 8.19
C GLY A 200 -13.62 7.50 7.73
N THR A 201 -14.71 7.85 7.05
CA THR A 201 -15.71 6.89 6.55
C THR A 201 -15.10 5.85 5.59
N PRO A 202 -14.22 6.22 4.64
CA PRO A 202 -13.58 5.26 3.73
C PRO A 202 -12.53 4.36 4.38
N ILE A 203 -12.14 4.59 5.64
CA ILE A 203 -11.18 3.76 6.35
C ILE A 203 -11.94 2.66 7.12
N PRO A 204 -11.69 1.36 6.83
CA PRO A 204 -12.38 0.25 7.50
C PRO A 204 -12.26 0.29 9.02
N GLN A 205 -13.31 -0.12 9.74
CA GLN A 205 -13.30 -0.10 11.20
C GLN A 205 -12.19 -1.00 11.76
N LEU A 206 -12.04 -2.21 11.22
CA LEU A 206 -10.98 -3.15 11.59
C LEU A 206 -9.55 -2.59 11.42
N VAL A 207 -9.35 -1.62 10.51
CA VAL A 207 -8.06 -0.93 10.31
C VAL A 207 -7.86 0.12 11.40
N LYS A 208 -8.93 0.86 11.76
CA LYS A 208 -8.92 1.82 12.88
C LYS A 208 -8.63 1.12 14.20
N ASP A 209 -9.21 -0.04 14.43
CA ASP A 209 -8.99 -0.81 15.66
C ASP A 209 -7.55 -1.33 15.72
N ARG A 210 -7.05 -1.91 14.63
CA ARG A 210 -5.67 -2.45 14.58
C ARG A 210 -4.62 -1.36 14.75
N ARG A 211 -4.81 -0.13 14.25
CA ARG A 211 -3.81 0.94 14.40
C ARG A 211 -3.78 1.62 15.76
N SER A 212 -4.85 1.52 16.56
CA SER A 212 -5.07 2.41 17.72
C SER A 212 -3.94 2.37 18.76
N ASN A 213 -3.34 1.20 18.99
CA ASN A 213 -2.24 1.02 19.95
C ASN A 213 -0.91 0.66 19.27
N ARG A 214 -0.76 0.98 17.98
CA ARG A 214 0.39 0.60 17.17
C ARG A 214 1.02 1.79 16.49
N GLY A 215 2.30 1.65 16.18
CA GLY A 215 3.03 2.57 15.31
C GLY A 215 2.99 2.13 13.85
N PHE A 216 3.68 2.89 13.00
CA PHE A 216 3.81 2.61 11.57
C PHE A 216 5.26 2.68 11.11
N VAL A 217 5.60 1.86 10.12
CA VAL A 217 6.88 1.93 9.41
C VAL A 217 6.60 2.00 7.92
N PHE A 218 6.91 3.14 7.32
CA PHE A 218 6.72 3.40 5.89
C PHE A 218 7.96 2.95 5.11
N LEU A 219 7.77 2.04 4.16
CA LEU A 219 8.81 1.40 3.37
C LEU A 219 8.51 1.57 1.89
N GLY A 220 9.47 2.03 1.09
CA GLY A 220 9.27 2.29 -0.34
C GLY A 220 8.20 3.34 -0.66
N CYS A 221 7.86 4.19 0.30
CA CYS A 221 6.85 5.24 0.16
C CYS A 221 7.51 6.55 -0.25
N ARG A 222 7.40 6.91 -1.52
CA ARG A 222 7.82 8.21 -2.00
C ARG A 222 6.66 9.19 -1.89
N PHE A 223 6.61 9.95 -0.79
CA PHE A 223 5.55 10.91 -0.48
C PHE A 223 5.55 12.16 -1.38
N TYR A 224 5.95 12.04 -2.65
CA TYR A 224 5.93 13.14 -3.63
C TYR A 224 4.51 13.46 -4.10
N ASP A 225 3.61 12.47 -4.18
CA ASP A 225 2.24 12.68 -4.63
C ASP A 225 1.27 12.93 -3.46
N GLN A 226 0.21 13.68 -3.74
CA GLN A 226 -0.77 14.08 -2.72
C GLN A 226 -1.67 12.93 -2.28
N ILE A 227 -1.95 11.97 -3.16
CA ILE A 227 -2.85 10.84 -2.87
C ILE A 227 -2.21 9.98 -1.77
N LEU A 228 -0.97 9.54 -1.97
CA LEU A 228 -0.24 8.73 -0.99
C LEU A 228 -0.13 9.44 0.36
N ARG A 229 0.20 10.74 0.37
CA ARG A 229 0.24 11.53 1.61
C ARG A 229 -1.10 11.58 2.33
N THR A 230 -2.19 11.77 1.59
CA THR A 230 -3.54 11.86 2.17
C THR A 230 -3.94 10.52 2.78
N PHE A 231 -3.72 9.41 2.07
CA PHE A 231 -4.00 8.08 2.60
C PHE A 231 -3.08 7.73 3.78
N ALA A 232 -1.78 7.97 3.70
CA ALA A 232 -0.85 7.72 4.81
C ALA A 232 -1.24 8.49 6.07
N ARG A 233 -1.60 9.78 5.95
CA ARG A 233 -2.16 10.58 7.04
C ARG A 233 -3.41 9.94 7.62
N GLN A 234 -4.42 9.69 6.78
CA GLN A 234 -5.72 9.24 7.29
C GLN A 234 -5.68 7.80 7.82
N ILE A 235 -4.81 6.94 7.29
CA ILE A 235 -4.58 5.57 7.76
C ILE A 235 -3.78 5.54 9.06
N SER A 236 -2.82 6.45 9.27
CA SER A 236 -2.03 6.51 10.50
C SER A 236 -2.61 7.46 11.58
N LYS A 237 -3.68 8.20 11.25
CA LYS A 237 -4.39 9.10 12.16
C LYS A 237 -4.85 8.37 13.42
N ARG A 238 -4.55 8.94 14.60
CA ARG A 238 -4.87 8.35 15.92
C ARG A 238 -4.28 6.95 16.13
N CYS A 239 -3.18 6.61 15.47
CA CYS A 239 -2.39 5.44 15.87
C CYS A 239 -1.59 5.73 17.16
N GLY A 240 -1.18 4.68 17.85
CA GLY A 240 -0.40 4.78 19.10
C GLY A 240 1.00 5.37 18.92
N GLY A 241 1.58 5.22 17.72
CA GLY A 241 2.97 5.58 17.45
C GLY A 241 3.96 4.53 18.00
N PRO A 242 5.27 4.69 17.77
CA PRO A 242 5.94 5.73 16.97
C PRO A 242 5.70 5.58 15.45
N ARG A 243 6.19 6.52 14.64
CA ARG A 243 6.13 6.44 13.17
C ARG A 243 7.51 6.62 12.58
N TYR A 244 7.92 5.70 11.71
CA TYR A 244 9.20 5.73 11.01
C TYR A 244 9.00 5.69 9.51
N ALA A 245 9.89 6.32 8.73
CA ALA A 245 9.93 6.15 7.28
C ALA A 245 11.37 5.90 6.82
N VAL A 246 11.59 4.82 6.07
CA VAL A 246 12.86 4.63 5.36
C VAL A 246 12.83 5.50 4.11
N VAL A 247 13.78 6.42 4.01
CA VAL A 247 13.81 7.46 2.98
C VAL A 247 15.20 7.56 2.34
N PRO A 248 15.28 7.95 1.06
CA PRO A 248 16.57 8.28 0.44
C PRO A 248 17.16 9.56 1.05
N GLU A 249 18.43 9.83 0.75
CA GLU A 249 19.12 11.06 1.18
C GLU A 249 18.41 12.32 0.64
N GLU A 250 18.00 12.28 -0.62
CA GLU A 250 17.37 13.41 -1.28
C GLU A 250 15.84 13.34 -1.19
N LEU A 251 15.27 14.24 -0.38
CA LEU A 251 13.84 14.44 -0.25
C LEU A 251 13.39 15.77 -0.85
N THR A 252 12.23 15.77 -1.49
CA THR A 252 11.57 17.00 -1.90
C THR A 252 11.10 17.83 -0.70
N ARG A 253 10.87 19.12 -0.90
CA ARG A 253 10.29 20.01 0.15
C ARG A 253 8.96 19.49 0.68
N ASN A 254 8.14 18.89 -0.19
CA ASN A 254 6.85 18.34 0.18
C ASN A 254 6.98 17.06 1.02
N GLU A 255 7.93 16.19 0.70
CA GLU A 255 8.23 15.00 1.51
C GLU A 255 8.71 15.41 2.91
N LEU A 256 9.70 16.31 3.00
CA LEU A 256 10.19 16.82 4.28
C LEU A 256 9.08 17.43 5.12
N LYS A 257 8.26 18.30 4.51
CA LYS A 257 7.16 18.95 5.22
C LYS A 257 6.11 17.95 5.71
N PHE A 258 5.82 16.93 4.92
CA PHE A 258 4.91 15.87 5.30
C PHE A 258 5.41 15.08 6.51
N LEU A 259 6.67 14.63 6.48
CA LEU A 259 7.26 13.87 7.59
C LEU A 259 7.25 14.68 8.90
N GLU A 260 7.60 15.97 8.82
CA GLU A 260 7.56 16.88 9.96
C GLU A 260 6.14 17.02 10.54
N VAL A 261 5.16 17.32 9.67
CA VAL A 261 3.76 17.57 10.09
C VAL A 261 3.11 16.32 10.69
N GLU A 262 3.41 15.14 10.16
CA GLU A 262 2.84 13.87 10.64
C GLU A 262 3.64 13.24 11.81
N GLY A 263 4.75 13.87 12.22
CA GLY A 263 5.62 13.35 13.27
C GLY A 263 6.24 11.99 12.91
N ILE A 264 6.67 11.84 11.65
CA ILE A 264 7.31 10.63 11.14
C ILE A 264 8.83 10.81 11.22
N THR A 265 9.51 9.96 11.96
CA THR A 265 10.97 9.96 12.07
C THR A 265 11.59 9.37 10.80
N PRO A 266 12.34 10.15 10.00
CA PRO A 266 13.04 9.62 8.84
C PRO A 266 14.23 8.74 9.27
N ILE A 267 14.41 7.63 8.56
CA ILE A 267 15.58 6.78 8.60
C ILE A 267 16.23 6.87 7.22
N THR A 268 17.23 7.73 7.10
CA THR A 268 17.89 8.01 5.82
C THR A 268 18.88 6.90 5.46
N MET A 269 18.50 6.04 4.52
CA MET A 269 19.28 4.89 4.06
C MET A 269 18.68 4.29 2.77
N PRO A 270 19.47 3.63 1.90
CA PRO A 270 18.93 2.82 0.82
C PRO A 270 17.92 1.78 1.35
N LEU A 271 16.76 1.67 0.67
CA LEU A 271 15.68 0.78 1.12
C LEU A 271 16.12 -0.67 1.28
N ALA A 272 16.91 -1.19 0.34
CA ALA A 272 17.42 -2.56 0.38
C ALA A 272 18.31 -2.83 1.61
N GLU A 273 19.16 -1.86 1.96
CA GLU A 273 20.04 -1.96 3.14
C GLU A 273 19.21 -1.94 4.44
N ALA A 274 18.25 -1.01 4.53
CA ALA A 274 17.37 -0.94 5.69
C ALA A 274 16.57 -2.24 5.89
N VAL A 275 16.06 -2.83 4.81
CA VAL A 275 15.35 -4.11 4.83
C VAL A 275 16.26 -5.24 5.27
N ALA A 276 17.49 -5.33 4.75
CA ALA A 276 18.44 -6.35 5.18
C ALA A 276 18.70 -6.28 6.70
N LEU A 277 18.83 -5.07 7.25
CA LEU A 277 19.06 -4.86 8.68
C LEU A 277 17.83 -5.19 9.55
N MET A 278 16.63 -4.76 9.14
CA MET A 278 15.40 -5.06 9.88
C MET A 278 15.06 -6.55 9.90
N THR A 279 15.29 -7.23 8.78
CA THR A 279 14.94 -8.65 8.60
C THR A 279 15.96 -9.61 9.21
N ALA A 280 17.21 -9.16 9.42
CA ALA A 280 18.26 -9.94 10.06
C ALA A 280 18.08 -10.11 11.58
N ALA A 281 17.27 -9.26 12.23
CA ALA A 281 16.94 -9.39 13.63
C ALA A 281 16.16 -10.70 13.85
N LYS A 282 16.81 -11.68 14.50
CA LYS A 282 16.20 -12.99 14.79
C LYS A 282 14.86 -12.79 15.50
N THR A 283 13.82 -13.40 14.96
CA THR A 283 12.55 -13.58 15.65
C THR A 283 12.84 -14.44 16.87
N ALA A 284 12.90 -13.83 18.05
CA ALA A 284 13.10 -14.53 19.31
C ALA A 284 11.86 -15.35 19.69
#